data_AF-A0A6G0VYA1-F1
#
_entry.id   AF-A0A6G0VYA1-F1
#
_cell.length_a   1.000
_cell.length_b   1.000
_cell.length_c   1.000
_cell.angle_alpha   90.00
_cell.angle_beta   90.00
_cell.angle_gamma   90.00
#
_symmetry.space_group_name_H-M   'P 1'
#
loop_
_entity.id
_entity.type
_entity.pdbx_description
1 polymer ?
#
loop_
_entity_poly.entity_id
_entity_poly.type
_entity_poly.pdbx_seq_one_letter_code
_entity_poly.pdbx_strand_id
1 'polypeptide(L)'
;IGGQTYSANHISENYAKQKACQQFFHDMLAKEINNQSESPEMKLGENSNPKGSHSDFPWSHFASLAMDNLINQWAVKPVVT
;
A
#
# COMPACT_ATOMS: atom_id res chain seq x y z
N ILE A 1 -15.80 1.41 -7.14
CA ILE A 1 -14.76 2.18 -7.88
C ILE A 1 -14.39 1.40 -9.13
N GLY A 2 -14.40 2.02 -10.31
CA GLY A 2 -14.07 1.32 -11.57
C GLY A 2 -14.94 0.09 -11.87
N GLY A 3 -16.24 0.15 -11.55
CA GLY A 3 -17.17 -0.98 -11.71
C GLY A 3 -17.08 -2.07 -10.63
N GLN A 4 -16.09 -2.02 -9.74
CA GLN A 4 -15.96 -2.97 -8.62
C GLN A 4 -16.57 -2.41 -7.33
N THR A 5 -17.24 -3.28 -6.59
CA THR A 5 -17.86 -2.96 -5.29
C THR A 5 -17.02 -3.54 -4.17
N TYR A 6 -16.65 -2.70 -3.20
CA TYR A 6 -15.90 -3.10 -2.01
C TYR A 6 -16.79 -2.88 -0.79
N SER A 7 -16.93 -3.92 0.03
CA SER A 7 -17.79 -3.91 1.20
C SER A 7 -17.07 -4.60 2.35
N ALA A 8 -17.19 -4.04 3.55
CA ALA A 8 -16.65 -4.64 4.75
C ALA A 8 -17.65 -4.52 5.90
N ASN A 9 -17.73 -5.57 6.71
CA ASN A 9 -18.60 -5.59 7.88
C ASN A 9 -17.82 -5.14 9.12
N HIS A 10 -18.39 -4.21 9.86
CA HIS A 10 -17.90 -3.79 11.17
C HIS A 10 -19.05 -3.18 11.99
N ILE A 11 -18.96 -3.26 13.32
CA ILE A 11 -19.99 -2.74 14.24
C ILE A 11 -20.14 -1.22 14.12
N SER A 12 -19.03 -0.53 13.83
CA SER A 12 -19.01 0.90 13.52
C SER A 12 -18.92 1.15 12.01
N GLU A 13 -19.80 2.01 11.52
CA GLU A 13 -19.85 2.40 10.10
C GLU A 13 -18.53 3.02 9.59
N ASN A 14 -17.87 3.85 10.40
CA ASN A 14 -16.60 4.47 10.02
C ASN A 14 -15.51 3.43 9.78
N TYR A 15 -15.44 2.43 10.65
CA TYR A 15 -14.48 1.34 10.51
C TYR A 15 -14.86 0.39 9.36
N ALA A 16 -16.16 0.18 9.10
CA ALA A 16 -16.62 -0.56 7.93
C ALA A 16 -16.17 0.13 6.63
N LYS A 17 -16.33 1.46 6.54
CA LYS A 17 -15.84 2.27 5.41
C LYS A 17 -14.33 2.21 5.29
N GLN A 18 -13.59 2.40 6.38
CA GLN A 18 -12.13 2.33 6.39
C GLN A 18 -11.63 0.97 5.87
N LYS A 19 -12.25 -0.12 6.33
CA LYS A 19 -11.88 -1.47 5.93
C LYS A 19 -12.21 -1.76 4.46
N ALA A 20 -13.35 -1.27 3.96
CA ALA A 20 -13.68 -1.36 2.54
C ALA A 20 -12.68 -0.58 1.67
N CYS A 21 -12.26 0.61 2.11
CA CYS A 21 -11.21 1.38 1.43
C CYS A 21 -9.85 0.66 1.47
N GLN A 22 -9.47 0.07 2.60
CA GLN A 22 -8.24 -0.70 2.73
C GLN A 22 -8.20 -1.87 1.74
N GLN A 23 -9.30 -2.59 1.57
CA GLN A 23 -9.42 -3.66 0.59
C GLN A 23 -9.22 -3.14 -0.84
N PHE A 24 -9.85 -2.01 -1.18
CA PHE A 24 -9.66 -1.37 -2.48
C PHE A 24 -8.18 -1.02 -2.74
N PHE A 25 -7.51 -0.38 -1.78
CA PHE A 25 -6.10 -0.02 -1.93
C PHE A 25 -5.20 -1.24 -2.07
N HIS A 26 -5.45 -2.29 -1.30
CA HIS A 26 -4.71 -3.54 -1.39
C HIS A 26 -4.84 -4.17 -2.78
N ASP A 27 -6.06 -4.28 -3.30
CA ASP A 27 -6.30 -4.89 -4.62
C ASP A 27 -5.74 -4.04 -5.76
N MET A 28 -5.81 -2.71 -5.65
CA MET A 28 -5.21 -1.80 -6.61
C MET A 28 -3.68 -1.94 -6.64
N LEU A 29 -3.03 -1.97 -5.47
CA LEU A 29 -1.57 -2.13 -5.37
C LEU A 29 -1.13 -3.51 -5.86
N ALA A 30 -1.86 -4.58 -5.52
CA ALA A 30 -1.56 -5.92 -5.99
C ALA A 30 -1.64 -6.02 -7.52
N LYS A 31 -2.63 -5.38 -8.15
CA LYS A 31 -2.73 -5.28 -9.61
C LYS A 31 -1.55 -4.53 -10.21
N GLU A 32 -1.17 -3.40 -9.62
CA GLU A 32 -0.05 -2.60 -10.13
C GLU A 32 1.28 -3.37 -10.09
N ILE A 33 1.55 -4.10 -9.01
CA ILE A 33 2.73 -4.95 -8.86
C ILE A 33 2.73 -6.06 -9.91
N ASN A 34 1.58 -6.72 -10.14
CA ASN A 34 1.48 -7.77 -11.14
C ASN A 34 1.61 -7.23 -12.57
N ASN A 35 1.06 -6.05 -12.86
CA ASN A 35 1.18 -5.41 -14.17
C ASN A 35 2.65 -5.01 -14.47
N GLN A 36 3.44 -4.67 -13.46
CA GLN A 36 4.89 -4.41 -13.62
C GLN A 36 5.71 -5.70 -13.83
N SER A 37 5.15 -6.88 -13.53
CA SER A 37 5.82 -8.17 -13.71
C SER A 37 5.78 -8.69 -15.16
N GLU A 38 5.07 -8.05 -16.09
CA GLU A 38 4.96 -8.49 -17.49
C GLU A 38 6.05 -7.91 -18.42
N SER A 39 7.21 -7.51 -17.89
CA SER A 39 8.41 -7.29 -18.73
C SER A 39 9.01 -8.66 -19.12
N PRO A 40 9.13 -8.99 -20.42
CA PRO A 40 9.53 -10.33 -20.86
C PRO A 40 11.04 -10.51 -20.79
N GLU A 41 11.60 -10.65 -19.59
CA GLU A 41 12.98 -11.12 -19.44
C GLU A 41 13.30 -11.65 -18.03
N MET A 42 12.70 -12.78 -17.63
CA MET A 42 13.44 -13.73 -16.80
C MET A 42 12.85 -15.13 -16.91
N LYS A 43 13.45 -15.96 -17.76
CA LYS A 43 13.50 -17.39 -17.49
C LYS A 43 14.31 -17.60 -16.22
N LEU A 44 13.66 -17.61 -15.08
CA LEU A 44 14.17 -18.21 -13.85
C LEU A 44 13.12 -19.27 -13.50
N GLY A 45 13.30 -20.50 -13.95
CA GLY A 45 14.20 -21.39 -13.24
C GLY A 45 13.47 -21.84 -11.99
N GLU A 46 12.96 -23.08 -12.04
CA GLU A 46 12.61 -23.86 -10.85
C GLU A 46 13.57 -23.54 -9.69
N ASN A 47 13.02 -23.49 -8.47
CA ASN A 47 13.72 -23.40 -7.19
C ASN A 47 14.52 -22.11 -6.93
N SER A 48 13.97 -21.25 -6.07
CA SER A 48 14.68 -20.70 -4.90
C SER A 48 13.77 -19.73 -4.18
N ASN A 49 13.30 -20.13 -2.99
CA ASN A 49 13.06 -19.14 -1.95
C ASN A 49 14.33 -18.26 -1.88
N PRO A 50 14.26 -16.93 -2.04
CA PRO A 50 15.33 -16.08 -1.57
C PRO A 50 15.23 -16.14 -0.05
N LYS A 51 15.92 -17.13 0.52
CA LYS A 51 16.24 -17.24 1.93
C LYS A 51 17.31 -16.18 2.21
N GLY A 52 16.92 -14.92 2.06
CA GLY A 52 17.71 -13.74 2.33
C GLY A 52 16.82 -12.81 3.12
N SER A 53 17.11 -12.68 4.41
CA SER A 53 16.44 -11.75 5.30
C SER A 53 16.57 -10.33 4.75
N HIS A 54 15.54 -9.84 4.06
CA HIS A 54 15.36 -8.41 3.76
C HIS A 54 15.03 -7.61 5.04
N SER A 55 15.59 -8.01 6.19
CA SER A 55 15.34 -7.43 7.52
C SER A 55 16.27 -6.26 7.86
N ASP A 56 17.24 -5.95 7.01
CA ASP A 56 18.23 -4.90 7.29
C ASP A 56 17.74 -3.51 6.88
N PHE A 57 16.70 -3.43 6.04
CA PHE A 57 16.07 -2.15 5.75
C PHE A 57 15.14 -1.78 6.91
N PRO A 58 15.31 -0.62 7.56
CA PRO A 58 14.55 -0.25 8.74
C PRO A 58 13.15 0.22 8.34
N TRP A 59 12.30 -0.70 7.88
CA TRP A 59 10.95 -0.45 7.38
C TRP A 59 10.11 0.33 8.38
N SER A 60 10.26 0.06 9.67
CA SER A 60 9.58 0.81 10.74
C SER A 60 10.03 2.26 10.78
N HIS A 61 11.33 2.53 10.62
CA HIS A 61 11.87 3.89 10.62
C HIS A 61 11.48 4.65 9.36
N PHE A 62 11.57 3.99 8.20
CA PHE A 62 11.10 4.55 6.93
C PHE A 62 9.61 4.86 6.97
N ALA A 63 8.78 3.94 7.48
CA ALA A 63 7.34 4.14 7.59
C ALA A 63 7.02 5.33 8.52
N SER A 64 7.68 5.43 9.68
CA SER A 64 7.52 6.58 10.58
C SER A 64 7.91 7.90 9.90
N LEU A 65 9.04 7.95 9.20
CA LEU A 65 9.48 9.16 8.47
C LEU A 65 8.56 9.53 7.32
N ALA A 66 8.06 8.55 6.57
CA ALA A 66 7.13 8.77 5.48
C ALA A 66 5.79 9.31 6.01
N MET A 67 5.28 8.74 7.10
CA MET A 67 4.05 9.19 7.76
C MET A 67 4.21 10.59 8.36
N ASP A 68 5.33 10.89 9.02
CA ASP A 68 5.61 12.21 9.57
C ASP A 68 5.70 13.27 8.46
N ASN A 69 6.41 12.98 7.37
CA ASN A 69 6.44 13.85 6.19
C ASN A 69 5.06 14.05 5.58
N LEU A 70 4.24 13.00 5.49
CA LEU A 70 2.89 13.11 4.97
C LEU A 70 2.03 14.00 5.88
N ILE A 71 2.07 13.82 7.21
CA ILE A 71 1.34 14.66 8.17
C ILE A 71 1.78 16.12 8.05
N ASN A 72 3.10 16.37 7.92
CA ASN A 72 3.65 17.72 7.77
C ASN A 72 3.31 18.37 6.42
N GLN A 73 3.17 17.59 5.34
CA GLN A 73 2.68 18.10 4.05
C GLN A 73 1.17 18.38 4.07
N TRP A 74 0.42 17.62 4.86
CA TRP A 74 -1.02 17.80 5.06
C TRP A 74 -1.36 18.88 6.10
N ALA A 75 -0.38 19.32 6.91
CA ALA A 75 -0.47 20.55 7.69
C ALA A 75 -0.53 21.73 6.71
N VAL A 76 -1.75 22.02 6.26
CA VAL A 76 -2.15 23.12 5.40
C VAL A 76 -1.31 24.35 5.73
N LYS A 77 -0.53 24.84 4.75
CA LYS A 77 0.13 26.14 4.84
C LYS A 77 -0.86 27.14 5.44
N PRO A 78 -0.53 27.86 6.52
CA PRO A 78 -1.45 28.86 7.03
C PRO A 78 -1.70 29.87 5.91
N VAL A 79 -2.97 30.02 5.52
CA VAL A 79 -3.38 31.13 4.65
C VAL A 79 -3.11 32.39 5.45
N VAL A 80 -2.01 33.07 5.11
CA VAL A 80 -1.72 34.40 5.63
C VAL A 80 -2.78 35.32 5.01
N THR A 81 -3.77 35.70 5.83
CA THR A 81 -4.71 36.80 5.55
C THR A 81 -4.01 38.13 5.64
#